data_AF-A0A7J2RDM4-F1
#
_entry.id   AF-A0A7J2RDM4-F1
#
_cell.length_a   1.000
_cell.length_b   1.000
_cell.length_c   1.000
_cell.angle_alpha   90.00
_cell.angle_beta   90.00
_cell.angle_gamma   90.00
#
_symmetry.space_group_name_H-M   'P 1'
#
loop_
_entity.id
_entity.type
_entity.pdbx_description
1 polymer ?
#
loop_
_entity_poly.entity_id
_entity_poly.type
_entity_poly.pdbx_seq_one_letter_code
_entity_poly.pdbx_strand_id
1 'polypeptide(L)'
;MSDLLENTDLPLIYDISYKGTIGLSGEVEQLWGVDALNNAVRMWLASFSGEIVRQPGKGGYLMKWLMKPMNELSIDRIRMGIR
;
A
#
# COMPACT_ATOMS: atom_id res chain seq x y z
N MET A 1 35.58 13.26 5.95
CA MET A 1 35.14 12.84 7.29
C MET A 1 34.18 13.91 7.79
N SER A 2 32.88 13.72 7.50
CA SER A 2 31.69 14.42 8.03
C SER A 2 30.63 14.64 6.94
N ASP A 3 30.19 13.56 6.27
CA ASP A 3 28.92 13.55 5.54
C ASP A 3 28.11 12.32 5.98
N LEU A 4 28.08 12.09 7.30
CA LEU A 4 27.02 11.31 7.93
C LEU A 4 25.78 12.20 7.88
N LEU A 5 25.17 12.22 6.69
CA LEU A 5 23.88 12.82 6.46
C LEU A 5 22.95 12.38 7.58
N GLU A 6 22.36 13.40 8.21
CA GLU A 6 21.37 13.31 9.26
C GLU A 6 20.52 12.06 9.08
N ASN A 7 20.63 11.15 10.05
CA ASN A 7 19.59 10.17 10.34
C ASN A 7 18.34 10.97 10.75
N THR A 8 17.65 11.53 9.76
CA THR A 8 16.26 11.92 9.90
C THR A 8 15.55 10.66 10.38
N ASP A 9 14.84 10.76 11.51
CA ASP A 9 13.98 9.74 12.12
C ASP A 9 12.92 9.23 11.13
N LEU A 10 13.34 8.58 10.04
CA LEU A 10 12.46 7.87 9.15
C LEU A 10 11.95 6.69 9.98
N PRO A 11 10.62 6.58 10.17
CA PRO A 11 10.07 5.47 10.91
C PRO A 11 10.60 4.18 10.30
N LEU A 12 11.01 3.23 11.14
CA LEU A 12 11.40 1.90 10.68
C LEU A 12 10.14 1.23 10.11
N ILE A 13 9.92 1.37 8.81
CA ILE A 13 8.79 0.75 8.11
C ILE A 13 9.17 -0.70 7.83
N TYR A 14 8.39 -1.61 8.39
CA TYR A 14 8.54 -3.05 8.25
C TYR A 14 7.24 -3.64 7.73
N ASP A 15 7.33 -4.60 6.81
CA ASP A 15 6.20 -5.38 6.35
C ASP A 15 6.64 -6.77 5.87
N ILE A 16 5.69 -7.66 5.65
CA ILE A 16 5.90 -8.97 5.02
C ILE A 16 5.41 -8.91 3.58
N SER A 17 6.16 -9.52 2.66
CA SER A 17 5.83 -9.55 1.24
C SER A 17 4.43 -10.11 0.98
N TYR A 18 3.57 -9.36 0.29
CA TYR A 18 2.21 -9.81 -0.07
C TYR A 18 2.22 -11.05 -0.96
N LYS A 19 3.34 -11.33 -1.63
CA LYS A 19 3.50 -12.52 -2.49
C LYS A 19 3.65 -13.80 -1.69
N GLY A 20 3.95 -13.72 -0.38
CA GLY A 20 4.21 -14.89 0.46
C GLY A 20 5.42 -15.69 -0.02
N THR A 21 6.40 -15.05 -0.67
CA THR A 21 7.58 -15.75 -1.19
C THR A 21 8.48 -16.14 -0.03
N ILE A 22 8.99 -17.38 -0.07
CA ILE A 22 9.89 -17.91 0.96
C ILE A 22 11.33 -17.55 0.58
N GLY A 23 12.03 -16.88 1.49
CA GLY A 23 13.44 -16.53 1.33
C GLY A 23 14.37 -17.72 1.52
N LEU A 24 15.67 -17.50 1.27
CA LEU A 24 16.70 -18.55 1.39
C LEU A 24 16.86 -19.10 2.81
N SER A 25 16.43 -18.36 3.82
CA SER A 25 16.41 -18.78 5.22
C SER A 25 15.22 -19.68 5.59
N GLY A 26 14.29 -19.91 4.67
CA GLY A 26 13.03 -20.62 4.95
C GLY A 26 11.94 -19.75 5.59
N GLU A 27 12.22 -18.47 5.83
CA GLU A 27 11.25 -17.49 6.35
C GLU A 27 10.53 -16.77 5.21
N VAL A 28 9.36 -16.20 5.49
CA VAL A 28 8.68 -15.32 4.53
C VAL A 28 9.52 -14.07 4.30
N GLU A 29 9.61 -13.63 3.04
CA GLU A 29 10.32 -12.43 2.64
C GLU A 29 9.87 -11.21 3.46
N GLN A 30 10.83 -10.62 4.16
CA GLN A 30 10.66 -9.41 4.97
C GLN A 30 11.05 -8.18 4.16
N LEU A 31 10.20 -7.15 4.21
CA LEU A 31 10.39 -5.90 3.49
C LEU A 31 10.66 -4.77 4.47
N TRP A 32 11.53 -3.85 4.06
CA TRP A 32 11.97 -2.73 4.90
C TRP A 32 11.91 -1.40 4.13
N GLY A 33 11.69 -0.30 4.84
CA GLY A 33 11.73 1.05 4.31
C GLY A 33 10.77 1.25 3.12
N VAL A 34 11.31 1.67 1.98
CA VAL A 34 10.54 1.99 0.77
C VAL A 34 9.84 0.74 0.20
N ASP A 35 10.43 -0.44 0.31
CA ASP A 35 9.83 -1.67 -0.20
C ASP A 35 8.60 -2.09 0.62
N ALA A 36 8.69 -1.96 1.94
CA ALA A 36 7.55 -2.15 2.83
C ALA A 36 6.43 -1.14 2.55
N LEU A 37 6.77 0.13 2.33
CA LEU A 37 5.80 1.15 1.95
C LEU A 37 5.10 0.80 0.62
N ASN A 38 5.87 0.39 -0.39
CA ASN A 38 5.33 -0.01 -1.69
C ASN A 38 4.41 -1.24 -1.58
N ASN A 39 4.75 -2.20 -0.72
CA ASN A 39 3.93 -3.37 -0.42
C ASN A 39 2.58 -2.96 0.16
N ALA A 40 2.60 -2.11 1.19
CA ALA A 40 1.40 -1.59 1.83
C ALA A 40 0.51 -0.80 0.87
N VAL A 41 1.09 0.07 0.04
CA VAL A 41 0.35 0.83 -0.98
C VAL A 41 -0.32 -0.10 -2.00
N ARG A 42 0.38 -1.13 -2.50
CA ARG A 42 -0.21 -2.10 -3.42
C ARG A 42 -1.39 -2.83 -2.81
N MET A 43 -1.24 -3.31 -1.58
CA MET A 43 -2.31 -3.97 -0.84
C MET A 43 -3.50 -3.04 -0.62
N TRP A 44 -3.25 -1.79 -0.27
CA TRP A 44 -4.28 -0.78 -0.08
C TRP A 44 -5.06 -0.50 -1.37
N LEU A 45 -4.37 -0.32 -2.51
CA LEU A 45 -5.00 -0.05 -3.81
C LEU A 45 -5.81 -1.25 -4.33
N ALA A 46 -5.33 -2.47 -4.10
CA ALA A 46 -5.95 -3.71 -4.56
C ALA A 46 -7.07 -4.22 -3.64
N SER A 47 -7.19 -3.68 -2.43
CA SER A 47 -8.22 -4.08 -1.48
C SER A 47 -9.64 -3.88 -2.01
N PHE A 48 -10.59 -4.65 -1.50
CA PHE A 48 -12.03 -4.51 -1.76
C PHE A 48 -12.77 -3.95 -0.55
N SER A 49 -13.92 -3.33 -0.80
CA SER A 49 -14.80 -2.87 0.28
C SER A 49 -15.29 -4.07 1.09
N GLY A 50 -15.18 -4.00 2.42
CA GLY A 50 -15.62 -5.07 3.32
C GLY A 50 -14.56 -6.13 3.65
N GLU A 51 -13.36 -6.09 3.05
CA GLU A 51 -12.27 -7.01 3.43
C GLU A 51 -11.77 -6.78 4.85
N ILE A 52 -11.79 -5.52 5.30
CA ILE A 52 -11.39 -5.17 6.66
C ILE A 52 -12.60 -5.39 7.58
N VAL A 53 -12.75 -6.60 8.13
CA VAL A 53 -13.91 -7.03 8.94
C VAL A 53 -14.28 -6.03 10.04
N ARG A 54 -13.27 -5.46 10.73
CA ARG A 54 -13.50 -4.51 11.83
C ARG A 54 -13.84 -3.10 11.36
N GLN A 55 -13.53 -2.77 10.11
CA GLN A 55 -13.78 -1.45 9.50
C GLN A 55 -14.25 -1.64 8.04
N PRO A 56 -15.48 -2.14 7.82
CA PRO A 56 -15.96 -2.52 6.49
C PRO A 56 -16.03 -1.36 5.49
N GLY A 57 -16.09 -0.12 6.00
CA GLY A 57 -16.03 1.11 5.20
C GLY A 57 -14.63 1.49 4.73
N LYS A 58 -13.58 0.73 5.10
CA LYS A 58 -12.21 0.92 4.63
C LYS A 58 -11.84 -0.16 3.60
N GLY A 59 -10.96 0.23 2.67
CA GLY A 59 -10.55 -0.59 1.52
C GLY A 59 -11.43 -0.34 0.30
N GLY A 60 -11.02 -0.83 -0.87
CA GLY A 60 -11.84 -0.70 -2.09
C GLY A 60 -11.94 0.71 -2.67
N TYR A 61 -11.04 1.62 -2.29
CA TYR A 61 -11.08 3.03 -2.72
C TYR A 61 -11.05 3.17 -4.24
N LEU A 62 -10.21 2.36 -4.90
CA LEU A 62 -10.06 2.33 -6.36
C LEU A 62 -10.89 1.25 -7.04
N MET A 63 -11.02 0.06 -6.45
CA MET A 63 -11.68 -1.08 -7.11
C MET A 63 -13.12 -0.77 -7.53
N LYS A 64 -13.85 0.05 -6.78
CA LYS A 64 -15.22 0.48 -7.14
C LYS A 64 -15.31 1.33 -8.42
N TRP A 65 -14.20 1.95 -8.83
CA TRP A 65 -14.13 2.82 -10.00
C TRP A 65 -13.55 2.14 -11.24
N LEU A 66 -12.74 1.09 -11.09
CA LEU A 66 -12.09 0.41 -12.23
C LEU A 66 -13.07 -0.12 -13.28
N MET A 67 -14.28 -0.49 -12.86
CA MET A 67 -15.33 -1.00 -13.76
C MET A 67 -16.28 0.09 -14.27
N LYS A 68 -16.03 1.37 -13.94
CA LYS A 68 -16.86 2.50 -14.37
C LYS A 68 -16.26 3.16 -15.62
N PRO A 69 -17.09 3.73 -16.51
CA PRO A 69 -16.60 4.52 -17.63
C PRO A 69 -15.71 5.68 -17.16
N MET A 70 -14.56 5.84 -17.81
CA MET A 70 -13.59 6.90 -17.53
C MET A 70 -13.99 8.21 -18.19
N ASN A 71 -15.00 8.87 -17.62
CA ASN A 71 -15.35 10.25 -17.93
C ASN A 71 -14.76 11.22 -16.88
N GLU A 72 -14.83 12.53 -17.14
CA GLU A 72 -14.30 13.58 -16.25
C GLU A 72 -14.82 13.44 -14.82
N LEU A 73 -16.12 13.16 -14.66
CA LEU A 73 -16.75 12.98 -13.36
C LEU A 73 -16.20 11.77 -12.59
N SER A 74 -15.94 10.65 -13.27
CA SER A 74 -15.28 9.48 -12.67
C SER A 74 -13.83 9.78 -12.29
N ILE A 75 -13.09 10.50 -13.14
CA ILE A 75 -11.70 10.90 -12.88
C ILE A 75 -11.62 11.78 -11.63
N ASP A 76 -12.50 12.77 -11.51
CA ASP A 76 -12.53 13.67 -10.35
C ASP A 76 -12.88 12.92 -9.07
N ARG A 77 -13.83 11.98 -9.14
CA ARG A 77 -14.19 11.14 -8.00
C ARG A 77 -13.05 10.22 -7.55
N ILE A 78 -12.27 9.67 -8.49
CA ILE A 78 -11.07 8.90 -8.16
C ILE A 78 -10.05 9.80 -7.44
N ARG A 79 -9.77 10.99 -7.98
CA ARG A 79 -8.83 11.96 -7.37
C ARG A 79 -9.26 12.40 -5.98
N MET A 80 -10.56 12.63 -5.76
CA MET A 80 -11.10 12.98 -4.44
C MET A 80 -11.07 11.81 -3.46
N GLY A 81 -11.25 10.57 -3.94
CA GLY A 81 -11.29 9.37 -3.11
C GLY A 81 -9.92 8.89 -2.61
N ILE A 82 -8.82 9.47 -3.10
CA ILE A 82 -7.44 9.16 -2.69
C ILE A 82 -6.92 10.17 -1.63
N ARG A 83 -7.76 11.10 -1.15
CA ARG A 83 -7.41 12.09 -0.12
C ARG A 83 -7.59 11.58 1.31
#